data_AF-A0A939XJM4-F1
#
_entry.id   AF-A0A939XJM4-F1
#
_cell.length_a   1.000
_cell.length_b   1.000
_cell.length_c   1.000
_cell.angle_alpha   90.00
_cell.angle_beta   90.00
_cell.angle_gamma   90.00
#
_symmetry.space_group_name_H-M   'P 1'
#
loop_
_entity.id
_entity.type
_entity.pdbx_description
1 polymer ?
#
loop_
_entity_poly.entity_id
_entity_poly.type
_entity_poly.pdbx_seq_one_letter_code
_entity_poly.pdbx_strand_id
1 'polypeptide(L)'
;MKRLLFYSLFVLTMLAVYSCGDDDDEPGGSQDNVYVAKPFSVSETTQVLFSSGNLQYHCKNKEWRFAPLQYDNIGYANSHISDGYNGYIDLFGWGTGDNPTLSSDDYGDYATFTDWGSKMVDGNLWRTLSIDEWEYLMTKREKASEKFGEAEVSGIHGLILLPDDWTLPEGLSFDSGKTEVSNGATRKIYKEKNCYSSEDWQKMESSGAVFLPAEGSRVSTIVHVARNEDFGGSYWSSTAYDSNDEWCAYAFSFSVGSDYYYYPFLFSQRFQGHSVRLVRSL
;
A
#
# COMPACT_ATOMS: atom_id res chain seq x y z
N MET A 1 -60.78 -25.14 -2.94
CA MET A 1 -60.10 -24.06 -3.71
C MET A 1 -60.19 -22.79 -2.86
N LYS A 2 -59.08 -22.35 -2.25
CA LYS A 2 -58.31 -21.12 -2.60
C LYS A 2 -59.16 -19.83 -2.43
N ARG A 3 -58.84 -18.85 -1.58
CA ARG A 3 -57.57 -18.39 -0.97
C ARG A 3 -57.87 -17.58 0.30
N LEU A 4 -57.06 -17.77 1.35
CA LEU A 4 -56.87 -16.83 2.45
C LEU A 4 -55.87 -15.75 1.99
N LEU A 5 -56.19 -14.46 2.18
CA LEU A 5 -55.24 -13.36 2.03
C LEU A 5 -54.55 -13.12 3.37
N PHE A 6 -53.25 -13.38 3.43
CA PHE A 6 -52.36 -12.93 4.50
C PHE A 6 -51.78 -11.57 4.12
N TYR A 7 -52.04 -10.54 4.92
CA TYR A 7 -51.25 -9.32 4.94
C TYR A 7 -49.92 -9.62 5.62
N SER A 8 -48.80 -9.54 4.89
CA SER A 8 -47.46 -9.57 5.47
C SER A 8 -46.92 -8.14 5.55
N LEU A 9 -46.64 -7.75 6.78
CA LEU A 9 -46.03 -6.51 7.22
C LEU A 9 -44.59 -6.47 6.70
N PHE A 10 -44.28 -5.54 5.78
CA PHE A 10 -42.90 -5.25 5.37
C PHE A 10 -42.26 -4.38 6.46
N VAL A 11 -41.37 -4.97 7.26
CA VAL A 11 -40.46 -4.22 8.12
C VAL A 11 -39.30 -3.77 7.24
N LEU A 12 -39.26 -2.48 6.95
CA LEU A 12 -38.16 -1.83 6.24
C LEU A 12 -36.98 -1.71 7.22
N THR A 13 -36.02 -2.63 7.17
CA THR A 13 -34.71 -2.43 7.80
C THR A 13 -33.94 -1.38 7.01
N MET A 14 -33.77 -0.18 7.58
CA MET A 14 -32.79 0.78 7.09
C MET A 14 -31.39 0.16 7.21
N LEU A 15 -30.76 -0.13 6.07
CA LEU A 15 -29.30 -0.17 6.02
C LEU A 15 -28.81 1.28 6.12
N ALA A 16 -28.19 1.63 7.24
CA ALA A 16 -27.35 2.81 7.30
C ALA A 16 -26.07 2.50 6.50
N VAL A 17 -26.04 2.94 5.24
CA VAL A 17 -24.79 3.07 4.50
C VAL A 17 -24.10 4.29 5.10
N TYR A 18 -23.11 4.07 5.95
CA TYR A 18 -22.16 5.13 6.31
C TYR A 18 -21.28 5.35 5.08
N SER A 19 -21.74 6.24 4.20
CA SER A 19 -20.84 6.93 3.27
C SER A 19 -19.93 7.80 4.12
N CYS A 20 -18.61 7.65 3.97
CA CYS A 20 -17.69 8.68 4.45
C CYS A 20 -18.06 9.98 3.71
N GLY A 21 -18.14 11.09 4.42
CA GLY A 21 -18.55 12.36 3.84
C GLY A 21 -17.51 12.84 2.84
N ASP A 22 -17.95 13.15 1.62
CA ASP A 22 -17.20 13.98 0.69
C ASP A 22 -17.34 15.43 1.19
N ASP A 23 -16.41 15.85 2.06
CA ASP A 23 -16.25 17.28 2.39
C ASP A 23 -15.16 17.87 1.49
N ASP A 24 -15.62 18.43 0.36
CA ASP A 24 -14.88 19.39 -0.45
C ASP A 24 -14.74 20.70 0.34
N ASP A 25 -13.71 20.82 1.18
CA ASP A 25 -13.28 22.11 1.74
C ASP A 25 -11.77 22.28 1.54
N GLU A 26 -11.38 23.23 0.69
CA GLU A 26 -10.03 23.81 0.72
C GLU A 26 -9.94 24.78 1.90
N PRO A 27 -8.91 24.66 2.77
CA PRO A 27 -8.39 25.81 3.48
C PRO A 27 -6.95 26.09 3.07
N GLY A 28 -6.74 27.30 2.53
CA GLY A 28 -5.42 27.91 2.44
C GLY A 28 -4.84 28.13 3.84
N GLY A 29 -3.63 27.64 4.06
CA GLY A 29 -2.83 27.90 5.25
C GLY A 29 -1.73 26.86 5.43
N SER A 30 -0.49 27.23 5.07
CA SER A 30 0.70 26.40 5.28
C SER A 30 0.91 26.11 6.76
N GLN A 31 0.47 24.95 7.23
CA GLN A 31 1.14 24.28 8.34
C GLN A 31 1.96 23.13 7.74
N ASP A 32 3.27 23.30 7.77
CA ASP A 32 4.24 22.26 7.45
C ASP A 32 4.02 21.07 8.38
N ASN A 33 3.16 20.15 7.97
CA ASN A 33 2.98 18.88 8.64
C ASN A 33 3.90 17.86 8.00
N VAL A 34 4.92 17.52 8.77
CA VAL A 34 6.05 16.72 8.32
C VAL A 34 5.88 15.35 8.94
N TYR A 35 5.69 14.34 8.11
CA TYR A 35 5.86 12.94 8.51
C TYR A 35 7.11 12.78 9.37
N VAL A 36 6.94 12.23 10.58
CA VAL A 36 8.04 11.96 11.49
C VAL A 36 8.40 10.49 11.38
N ALA A 37 9.49 10.20 10.66
CA ALA A 37 9.96 8.83 10.50
C ALA A 37 10.30 8.20 11.87
N LYS A 38 9.74 7.02 12.12
CA LYS A 38 9.95 6.23 13.34
C LYS A 38 10.54 4.85 13.02
N PRO A 39 11.27 4.22 13.95
CA PRO A 39 11.85 2.90 13.74
C PRO A 39 10.81 1.79 13.56
N PHE A 40 11.06 0.92 12.59
CA PHE A 40 10.35 -0.35 12.39
C PHE A 40 11.35 -1.49 12.38
N SER A 41 11.14 -2.50 13.21
CA SER A 41 11.97 -3.71 13.22
C SER A 41 11.63 -4.59 12.01
N VAL A 42 12.66 -4.92 11.25
CA VAL A 42 12.59 -5.78 10.05
C VAL A 42 13.46 -7.04 10.19
N SER A 43 14.18 -7.16 11.30
CA SER A 43 14.80 -8.38 11.81
C SER A 43 15.02 -8.24 13.32
N GLU A 44 15.56 -9.27 13.97
CA GLU A 44 15.97 -9.22 15.38
C GLU A 44 17.02 -8.14 15.68
N THR A 45 17.78 -7.70 14.66
CA THR A 45 18.93 -6.80 14.85
C THR A 45 18.89 -5.56 13.96
N THR A 46 17.86 -5.40 13.14
CA THR A 46 17.78 -4.35 12.12
C THR A 46 16.49 -3.59 12.24
N GLN A 47 16.61 -2.26 12.34
CA GLN A 47 15.49 -1.34 12.21
C GLN A 47 15.67 -0.45 10.97
N VAL A 48 14.55 0.00 10.42
CA VAL A 48 14.51 0.91 9.28
C VAL A 48 13.58 2.08 9.54
N LEU A 49 13.76 3.13 8.74
CA LEU A 49 12.83 4.24 8.57
C LEU A 49 12.16 4.13 7.20
N PHE A 50 10.85 4.25 7.16
CA PHE A 50 10.11 4.35 5.90
C PHE A 50 10.27 5.73 5.27
N SER A 51 10.14 5.77 3.95
CA SER A 51 9.99 7.01 3.18
C SER A 51 8.61 7.64 3.41
N SER A 52 8.55 8.96 3.26
CA SER A 52 7.33 9.76 3.48
C SER A 52 6.20 9.49 2.48
N GLY A 53 6.44 8.73 1.41
CA GLY A 53 5.50 8.51 0.33
C GLY A 53 5.94 7.36 -0.57
N ASN A 54 5.03 6.86 -1.41
CA ASN A 54 5.41 5.93 -2.47
C ASN A 54 6.39 6.60 -3.42
N LEU A 55 7.28 5.82 -4.01
CA LEU A 55 8.21 6.33 -5.00
C LEU A 55 7.44 6.69 -6.28
N GLN A 56 7.71 7.89 -6.81
CA GLN A 56 7.12 8.37 -8.06
C GLN A 56 8.21 8.82 -9.03
N TYR A 57 7.96 8.61 -10.32
CA TYR A 57 8.89 8.97 -11.39
C TYR A 57 8.21 9.84 -12.44
N HIS A 58 8.78 11.01 -12.74
CA HIS A 58 8.33 11.85 -13.83
C HIS A 58 8.97 11.40 -15.16
N CYS A 59 8.19 10.84 -16.07
CA CYS A 59 8.74 10.16 -17.25
C CYS A 59 9.53 11.05 -18.20
N LYS A 60 9.04 12.28 -18.47
CA LYS A 60 9.71 13.24 -19.34
C LYS A 60 10.91 13.95 -18.69
N ASN A 61 10.75 14.42 -17.45
CA ASN A 61 11.80 15.15 -16.74
C ASN A 61 12.90 14.23 -16.19
N LYS A 62 12.64 12.92 -16.12
CA LYS A 62 13.55 11.91 -15.55
C LYS A 62 13.84 12.15 -14.06
N GLU A 63 12.82 12.60 -13.33
CA GLU A 63 12.93 13.00 -11.92
C GLU A 63 12.26 11.96 -11.00
N TRP A 64 12.94 11.62 -9.91
CA TRP A 64 12.42 10.78 -8.84
C TRP A 64 11.97 11.64 -7.65
N ARG A 65 10.88 11.25 -7.00
CA ARG A 65 10.43 11.84 -5.73
C ARG A 65 9.70 10.82 -4.88
N PHE A 66 9.56 11.12 -3.60
CA PHE A 66 8.49 10.54 -2.80
C PHE A 66 7.19 11.28 -3.04
N ALA A 67 6.08 10.54 -2.99
CA ALA A 67 4.74 11.12 -3.00
C ALA A 67 4.62 12.17 -1.87
N PRO A 68 4.07 13.38 -2.14
CA PRO A 68 3.97 14.44 -1.14
C PRO A 68 3.17 14.02 0.10
N LEU A 69 2.10 13.26 -0.08
CA LEU A 69 1.28 12.69 0.98
C LEU A 69 1.32 11.17 0.89
N GLN A 70 1.23 10.46 2.02
CA GLN A 70 1.34 8.99 2.01
C GLN A 70 0.23 8.27 1.24
N TYR A 71 -0.92 8.91 1.06
CA TYR A 71 -2.07 8.39 0.31
C TYR A 71 -2.12 8.87 -1.15
N ASP A 72 -1.20 9.73 -1.58
CA ASP A 72 -1.10 10.17 -2.98
C ASP A 72 -0.72 8.99 -3.87
N ASN A 73 -1.53 8.75 -4.91
CA ASN A 73 -1.29 7.75 -5.93
C ASN A 73 -1.59 8.33 -7.33
N ILE A 74 -0.95 7.78 -8.36
CA ILE A 74 -1.10 8.20 -9.76
C ILE A 74 -2.31 7.53 -10.43
N GLY A 75 -2.64 6.30 -10.01
CA GLY A 75 -3.79 5.55 -10.53
C GLY A 75 -3.71 5.30 -12.04
N TYR A 76 -4.79 5.61 -12.78
CA TYR A 76 -4.89 5.32 -14.22
C TYR A 76 -3.86 6.02 -15.10
N ALA A 77 -3.25 7.10 -14.63
CA ALA A 77 -2.21 7.79 -15.40
C ALA A 77 -0.98 6.89 -15.67
N ASN A 78 -0.78 5.83 -14.89
CA ASN A 78 0.20 4.77 -15.19
C ASN A 78 -0.01 4.10 -16.56
N SER A 79 -1.22 4.17 -17.15
CA SER A 79 -1.48 3.66 -18.51
C SER A 79 -0.77 4.45 -19.60
N HIS A 80 -0.27 5.65 -19.29
CA HIS A 80 0.48 6.50 -20.22
C HIS A 80 1.99 6.26 -20.16
N ILE A 81 2.46 5.29 -19.35
CA ILE A 81 3.88 4.96 -19.18
C ILE A 81 4.62 4.91 -20.52
N SER A 82 5.57 5.82 -20.69
CA SER A 82 6.45 5.91 -21.85
C SER A 82 7.51 6.99 -21.58
N ASP A 83 8.64 6.95 -22.28
CA ASP A 83 9.69 7.97 -22.12
C ASP A 83 9.24 9.40 -22.43
N GLY A 84 8.23 9.56 -23.29
CA GLY A 84 7.70 10.85 -23.69
C GLY A 84 6.56 11.38 -22.82
N TYR A 85 6.05 10.59 -21.87
CA TYR A 85 4.89 10.98 -21.06
C TYR A 85 5.23 12.15 -20.12
N ASN A 86 4.42 13.20 -20.20
CA ASN A 86 4.59 14.39 -19.38
C ASN A 86 3.77 14.30 -18.09
N GLY A 87 4.11 13.32 -17.25
CA GLY A 87 3.48 13.11 -15.95
C GLY A 87 4.27 12.12 -15.10
N TYR A 88 3.75 11.87 -13.91
CA TYR A 88 4.31 10.91 -12.96
C TYR A 88 3.71 9.52 -13.15
N ILE A 89 4.48 8.49 -12.78
CA ILE A 89 4.07 7.10 -12.61
C ILE A 89 4.56 6.59 -11.25
N ASP A 90 3.92 5.55 -10.72
CA ASP A 90 4.26 4.89 -9.45
C ASP A 90 4.16 3.35 -9.49
N LEU A 91 3.74 2.77 -10.63
CA LEU A 91 3.67 1.32 -10.84
C LEU A 91 4.79 0.81 -11.75
N PHE A 92 5.84 0.28 -11.14
CA PHE A 92 7.09 -0.11 -11.81
C PHE A 92 7.18 -1.61 -12.04
N GLY A 93 7.76 -2.04 -13.16
CA GLY A 93 8.19 -3.44 -13.31
C GLY A 93 9.35 -3.76 -12.36
N TRP A 94 9.50 -4.99 -11.92
CA TRP A 94 10.49 -5.37 -10.92
C TRP A 94 11.92 -5.02 -11.37
N GLY A 95 12.70 -4.37 -10.50
CA GLY A 95 14.11 -4.09 -10.76
C GLY A 95 14.38 -3.01 -11.82
N THR A 96 13.38 -2.21 -12.19
CA THR A 96 13.47 -1.22 -13.26
C THR A 96 14.07 0.13 -12.84
N GLY A 97 14.90 0.18 -11.79
CA GLY A 97 15.48 1.44 -11.30
C GLY A 97 16.20 2.28 -12.37
N ASP A 98 16.86 1.65 -13.34
CA ASP A 98 17.51 2.32 -14.49
C ASP A 98 16.60 2.56 -15.70
N ASN A 99 15.45 1.87 -15.77
CA ASN A 99 14.52 1.96 -16.89
C ASN A 99 13.05 1.94 -16.39
N PRO A 100 12.64 2.94 -15.60
CA PRO A 100 11.36 2.93 -14.88
C PRO A 100 10.12 2.99 -15.79
N THR A 101 10.30 3.36 -17.06
CA THR A 101 9.26 3.40 -18.09
C THR A 101 9.14 2.08 -18.86
N LEU A 102 9.91 1.04 -18.50
CA LEU A 102 9.80 -0.27 -19.14
C LEU A 102 8.40 -0.86 -18.91
N SER A 103 7.70 -1.10 -20.03
CA SER A 103 6.31 -1.57 -20.05
C SER A 103 6.14 -2.82 -20.94
N SER A 104 7.22 -3.56 -21.19
CA SER A 104 7.18 -4.86 -21.88
C SER A 104 6.34 -5.86 -21.09
N ASP A 105 5.70 -6.81 -21.78
CA ASP A 105 5.04 -7.98 -21.21
C ASP A 105 5.93 -9.24 -21.25
N ASP A 106 7.16 -9.13 -21.74
CA ASP A 106 8.17 -10.17 -21.66
C ASP A 106 8.93 -10.09 -20.33
N TYR A 107 8.91 -11.16 -19.54
CA TYR A 107 9.64 -11.23 -18.27
C TYR A 107 11.16 -11.17 -18.47
N GLY A 108 11.68 -11.57 -19.64
CA GLY A 108 13.11 -11.55 -19.96
C GLY A 108 13.70 -10.15 -19.94
N ASP A 109 12.88 -9.13 -20.25
CA ASP A 109 13.28 -7.72 -20.18
C ASP A 109 13.49 -7.22 -18.74
N TYR A 110 13.08 -8.01 -17.74
CA TYR A 110 13.19 -7.74 -16.31
C TYR A 110 14.11 -8.75 -15.59
N ALA A 111 15.09 -9.31 -16.31
CA ALA A 111 15.98 -10.34 -15.78
C ALA A 111 16.93 -9.83 -14.67
N THR A 112 17.25 -8.53 -14.65
CA THR A 112 18.20 -7.92 -13.71
C THR A 112 17.50 -7.02 -12.70
N PHE A 113 17.83 -7.17 -11.43
CA PHE A 113 17.36 -6.27 -10.38
C PHE A 113 18.25 -5.02 -10.27
N THR A 114 17.68 -3.86 -10.54
CA THR A 114 18.23 -2.57 -10.14
C THR A 114 17.30 -1.91 -9.15
N ASP A 115 17.74 -1.78 -7.89
CA ASP A 115 16.95 -1.14 -6.85
C ASP A 115 16.73 0.34 -7.18
N TRP A 116 15.48 0.78 -7.03
CA TRP A 116 15.09 2.17 -7.22
C TRP A 116 15.68 3.11 -6.18
N GLY A 117 16.00 2.61 -4.98
CA GLY A 117 16.58 3.43 -3.91
C GLY A 117 17.94 4.06 -4.26
N SER A 118 18.69 3.44 -5.19
CA SER A 118 19.94 3.99 -5.72
C SER A 118 19.77 5.29 -6.52
N LYS A 119 18.52 5.64 -6.89
CA LYS A 119 18.20 6.82 -7.72
C LYS A 119 17.82 8.06 -6.92
N MET A 120 17.67 7.92 -5.60
CA MET A 120 17.33 9.05 -4.73
C MET A 120 18.57 9.90 -4.44
N VAL A 121 18.41 11.23 -4.53
CA VAL A 121 19.49 12.25 -4.53
C VAL A 121 20.24 12.31 -3.19
N ASP A 122 19.60 11.87 -2.11
CA ASP A 122 20.17 11.75 -0.77
C ASP A 122 21.07 10.51 -0.56
N GLY A 123 21.32 9.75 -1.63
CA GLY A 123 22.52 8.91 -1.80
C GLY A 123 22.44 7.54 -1.12
N ASN A 124 22.02 6.51 -1.87
CA ASN A 124 22.16 5.06 -1.59
C ASN A 124 21.72 4.53 -0.20
N LEU A 125 21.16 5.36 0.67
CA LEU A 125 20.60 4.92 1.95
C LEU A 125 19.24 4.27 1.79
N TRP A 126 18.52 4.64 0.73
CA TRP A 126 17.23 4.07 0.41
C TRP A 126 17.39 2.73 -0.31
N ARG A 127 16.54 1.79 0.04
CA ARG A 127 16.44 0.47 -0.58
C ARG A 127 15.02 -0.06 -0.47
N THR A 128 14.75 -1.08 -1.26
CA THR A 128 13.53 -1.85 -1.17
C THR A 128 13.67 -2.93 -0.10
N LEU A 129 12.64 -3.15 0.73
CA LEU A 129 12.65 -4.25 1.70
C LEU A 129 12.77 -5.59 0.98
N SER A 130 13.51 -6.51 1.58
CA SER A 130 13.52 -7.92 1.17
C SER A 130 12.25 -8.63 1.63
N ILE A 131 12.02 -9.84 1.12
CA ILE A 131 10.82 -10.59 1.48
C ILE A 131 10.85 -11.07 2.94
N ASP A 132 12.03 -11.46 3.44
CA ASP A 132 12.22 -11.85 4.85
C ASP A 132 11.94 -10.68 5.79
N GLU A 133 12.29 -9.46 5.37
CA GLU A 133 12.01 -8.25 6.14
C GLU A 133 10.52 -7.89 6.14
N TRP A 134 9.82 -8.05 5.01
CA TRP A 134 8.36 -7.93 4.97
C TRP A 134 7.70 -8.98 5.87
N GLU A 135 8.16 -10.23 5.82
CA GLU A 135 7.65 -11.30 6.67
C GLU A 135 7.88 -10.97 8.15
N TYR A 136 9.07 -10.50 8.51
CA TYR A 136 9.41 -10.14 9.87
C TYR A 136 8.51 -9.01 10.40
N LEU A 137 8.39 -7.94 9.61
CA LEU A 137 7.57 -6.77 9.93
C LEU A 137 6.11 -7.15 10.18
N MET A 138 5.57 -8.08 9.39
CA MET A 138 4.16 -8.43 9.43
C MET A 138 3.83 -9.56 10.41
N THR A 139 4.80 -10.42 10.75
CA THR A 139 4.51 -11.67 11.49
C THR A 139 5.44 -12.00 12.66
N LYS A 140 6.67 -11.47 12.70
CA LYS A 140 7.69 -11.91 13.67
C LYS A 140 8.03 -10.86 14.72
N ARG A 141 7.93 -9.56 14.40
CA ARG A 141 8.21 -8.49 15.38
C ARG A 141 7.25 -8.53 16.57
N GLU A 142 7.69 -7.94 17.68
CA GLU A 142 6.86 -7.87 18.89
C GLU A 142 5.49 -7.26 18.60
N LYS A 143 4.43 -7.99 18.98
CA LYS A 143 3.02 -7.61 18.75
C LYS A 143 2.73 -7.29 17.27
N ALA A 144 3.38 -7.95 16.32
CA ALA A 144 3.21 -7.69 14.88
C ALA A 144 1.72 -7.61 14.46
N SER A 145 0.87 -8.52 14.95
CA SER A 145 -0.56 -8.55 14.64
C SER A 145 -1.34 -7.31 15.09
N GLU A 146 -0.83 -6.54 16.06
CA GLU A 146 -1.44 -5.31 16.56
C GLU A 146 -0.89 -4.05 15.85
N LYS A 147 0.14 -4.20 15.01
CA LYS A 147 0.92 -3.09 14.44
C LYS A 147 0.60 -2.81 12.97
N PHE A 148 -0.52 -3.32 12.47
CA PHE A 148 -1.05 -3.00 11.15
C PHE A 148 -2.55 -3.25 11.08
N GLY A 149 -3.22 -2.55 10.18
CA GLY A 149 -4.66 -2.67 9.95
C GLY A 149 -5.08 -1.98 8.66
N GLU A 150 -6.16 -2.46 8.05
CA GLU A 150 -6.79 -1.82 6.90
C GLU A 150 -7.30 -0.43 7.29
N ALA A 151 -7.16 0.53 6.39
CA ALA A 151 -7.74 1.85 6.57
C ALA A 151 -8.20 2.50 5.27
N GLU A 152 -9.06 3.49 5.43
CA GLU A 152 -9.33 4.50 4.42
C GLU A 152 -8.80 5.85 4.93
N VAL A 153 -7.93 6.48 4.15
CA VAL A 153 -7.32 7.77 4.45
C VAL A 153 -7.67 8.73 3.33
N SER A 154 -8.41 9.79 3.65
CA SER A 154 -8.85 10.78 2.65
C SER A 154 -9.54 10.13 1.43
N GLY A 155 -10.39 9.13 1.67
CA GLY A 155 -11.09 8.37 0.61
C GLY A 155 -10.25 7.30 -0.10
N ILE A 156 -8.97 7.15 0.24
CA ILE A 156 -8.07 6.15 -0.36
C ILE A 156 -7.97 4.93 0.55
N HIS A 157 -8.29 3.75 0.02
CA HIS A 157 -8.12 2.49 0.73
C HIS A 157 -6.64 2.07 0.79
N GLY A 158 -6.25 1.39 1.87
CA GLY A 158 -4.88 0.91 2.02
C GLY A 158 -4.62 0.19 3.34
N LEU A 159 -3.34 0.10 3.68
CA LEU A 159 -2.85 -0.55 4.90
C LEU A 159 -2.04 0.45 5.75
N ILE A 160 -2.38 0.53 7.02
CA ILE A 160 -1.56 1.22 8.02
C ILE A 160 -0.52 0.26 8.58
N LEU A 161 0.72 0.73 8.70
CA LEU A 161 1.80 0.13 9.47
C LEU A 161 2.18 1.05 10.62
N LEU A 162 2.34 0.47 11.81
CA LEU A 162 2.68 1.21 13.02
C LEU A 162 4.12 0.90 13.48
N PRO A 163 4.87 1.91 13.95
CA PRO A 163 6.25 1.74 14.41
C PRO A 163 6.33 0.92 15.70
N ASP A 164 7.55 0.51 16.06
CA ASP A 164 7.78 -0.35 17.22
C ASP A 164 7.36 0.35 18.53
N ASP A 165 7.67 1.64 18.67
CA ASP A 165 7.33 2.50 19.82
C ASP A 165 5.94 3.15 19.73
N TRP A 166 5.06 2.65 18.84
CA TRP A 166 3.76 3.26 18.56
C TRP A 166 2.95 3.63 19.80
N THR A 167 2.48 4.88 19.80
CA THR A 167 1.48 5.41 20.73
C THR A 167 0.36 6.04 19.92
N LEU A 168 -0.88 5.63 20.19
CA LEU A 168 -2.07 6.16 19.52
C LEU A 168 -2.24 7.66 19.86
N PRO A 169 -2.36 8.55 18.85
CA PRO A 169 -2.66 9.96 19.10
C PRO A 169 -3.98 10.17 19.85
N GLU A 170 -4.05 11.21 20.67
CA GLU A 170 -5.24 11.56 21.43
C GLU A 170 -6.44 11.85 20.51
N GLY A 171 -7.62 11.36 20.89
CA GLY A 171 -8.86 11.58 20.14
C GLY A 171 -9.05 10.67 18.93
N LEU A 172 -8.07 9.83 18.60
CA LEU A 172 -8.19 8.83 17.53
C LEU A 172 -8.43 7.43 18.08
N SER A 173 -8.90 6.54 17.20
CA SER A 173 -8.97 5.11 17.43
C SER A 173 -8.15 4.37 16.38
N PHE A 174 -7.75 3.14 16.70
CA PHE A 174 -7.16 2.22 15.74
C PHE A 174 -7.60 0.80 16.09
N ASP A 175 -8.20 0.11 15.13
CA ASP A 175 -8.57 -1.29 15.21
C ASP A 175 -7.60 -2.11 14.36
N SER A 176 -6.73 -2.88 15.02
CA SER A 176 -5.82 -3.80 14.35
C SER A 176 -6.53 -5.04 13.79
N GLY A 177 -7.82 -5.23 14.08
CA GLY A 177 -8.60 -6.40 13.72
C GLY A 177 -8.21 -7.65 14.51
N LYS A 178 -9.14 -8.61 14.56
CA LYS A 178 -8.90 -9.95 15.08
C LYS A 178 -8.36 -10.84 13.96
N THR A 179 -7.28 -11.57 14.25
CA THR A 179 -6.71 -12.52 13.29
C THR A 179 -7.48 -13.83 13.31
N GLU A 180 -7.90 -14.30 12.13
CA GLU A 180 -8.49 -15.62 11.92
C GLU A 180 -7.74 -16.35 10.80
N VAL A 181 -7.40 -17.62 11.04
CA VAL A 181 -6.71 -18.46 10.06
C VAL A 181 -7.69 -19.50 9.54
N SER A 182 -7.89 -19.55 8.22
CA SER A 182 -8.75 -20.53 7.55
C SER A 182 -8.08 -21.02 6.28
N ASN A 183 -7.98 -22.34 6.11
CA ASN A 183 -7.40 -22.99 4.93
C ASN A 183 -6.01 -22.46 4.50
N GLY A 184 -5.17 -22.06 5.46
CA GLY A 184 -3.82 -21.54 5.19
C GLY A 184 -3.74 -20.06 4.80
N ALA A 185 -4.89 -19.36 4.72
CA ALA A 185 -4.95 -17.92 4.57
C ALA A 185 -5.17 -17.24 5.93
N THR A 186 -4.48 -16.12 6.15
CA THR A 186 -4.68 -15.27 7.33
C THR A 186 -5.61 -14.12 6.96
N ARG A 187 -6.74 -14.02 7.66
CA ARG A 187 -7.72 -12.96 7.51
C ARG A 187 -7.71 -12.07 8.75
N LYS A 188 -7.99 -10.78 8.57
CA LYS A 188 -8.39 -9.89 9.67
C LYS A 188 -9.88 -9.57 9.63
N ILE A 189 -10.49 -9.59 10.80
CA ILE A 189 -11.87 -9.17 11.02
C ILE A 189 -11.84 -7.92 11.90
N TYR A 190 -12.27 -6.81 11.33
CA TYR A 190 -12.34 -5.53 12.03
C TYR A 190 -13.70 -5.37 12.69
N LYS A 191 -13.70 -4.85 13.91
CA LYS A 191 -14.91 -4.42 14.61
C LYS A 191 -15.41 -3.11 14.02
N GLU A 192 -14.47 -2.20 13.72
CA GLU A 192 -14.73 -0.88 13.14
C GLU A 192 -13.72 -0.63 12.02
N LYS A 193 -14.18 0.01 10.94
CA LYS A 193 -13.28 0.41 9.85
C LYS A 193 -12.42 1.57 10.33
N ASN A 194 -11.11 1.50 10.11
CA ASN A 194 -10.23 2.65 10.37
C ASN A 194 -10.44 3.67 9.24
N CYS A 195 -11.12 4.77 9.52
CA CYS A 195 -11.33 5.86 8.57
C CYS A 195 -10.74 7.14 9.14
N TYR A 196 -9.89 7.81 8.35
CA TYR A 196 -9.26 9.07 8.75
C TYR A 196 -9.44 10.13 7.66
N SER A 197 -9.86 11.32 8.08
CA SER A 197 -9.71 12.52 7.25
C SER A 197 -8.22 12.85 7.07
N SER A 198 -7.91 13.79 6.17
CA SER A 198 -6.53 14.30 6.03
C SER A 198 -5.98 14.86 7.36
N GLU A 199 -6.81 15.57 8.14
CA GLU A 199 -6.43 16.13 9.44
C GLU A 199 -6.18 15.06 10.52
N ASP A 200 -6.99 14.00 10.56
CA ASP A 200 -6.77 12.91 11.51
C ASP A 200 -5.57 12.05 11.11
N TRP A 201 -5.39 11.80 9.81
CA TRP A 201 -4.24 11.07 9.31
C TRP A 201 -2.93 11.79 9.61
N GLN A 202 -2.93 13.11 9.51
CA GLN A 202 -1.78 13.93 9.85
C GLN A 202 -1.30 13.72 11.30
N LYS A 203 -2.21 13.51 12.25
CA LYS A 203 -1.85 13.14 13.63
C LYS A 203 -1.21 11.75 13.68
N MET A 204 -1.76 10.77 12.97
CA MET A 204 -1.20 9.41 12.86
C MET A 204 0.22 9.45 12.26
N GLU A 205 0.38 10.19 11.17
CA GLU A 205 1.62 10.37 10.42
C GLU A 205 2.69 11.11 11.24
N SER A 206 2.30 12.11 12.04
CA SER A 206 3.20 12.80 12.99
C SER A 206 3.68 11.89 14.14
N SER A 207 2.93 10.83 14.43
CA SER A 207 3.34 9.76 15.36
C SER A 207 4.11 8.62 14.67
N GLY A 208 4.44 8.78 13.38
CA GLY A 208 5.23 7.85 12.58
C GLY A 208 4.47 6.69 11.98
N ALA A 209 3.13 6.74 11.96
CA ALA A 209 2.35 5.78 11.18
C ALA A 209 2.70 5.90 9.69
N VAL A 210 2.70 4.75 9.01
CA VAL A 210 2.91 4.64 7.58
C VAL A 210 1.63 4.13 6.93
N PHE A 211 1.19 4.75 5.83
CA PHE A 211 0.09 4.30 5.00
C PHE A 211 0.61 3.83 3.64
N LEU A 212 0.19 2.62 3.29
CA LEU A 212 0.43 1.98 2.01
C LEU A 212 -0.89 1.99 1.21
N PRO A 213 -1.09 2.93 0.26
CA PRO A 213 -2.30 2.96 -0.54
C PRO A 213 -2.45 1.68 -1.36
N ALA A 214 -3.70 1.25 -1.56
CA ALA A 214 -4.06 0.22 -2.50
C ALA A 214 -4.12 0.84 -3.90
N GLU A 215 -2.98 0.89 -4.60
CA GLU A 215 -2.91 1.49 -5.95
C GLU A 215 -3.36 0.52 -7.05
N GLY A 216 -3.44 -0.77 -6.71
CA GLY A 216 -3.67 -1.85 -7.66
C GLY A 216 -2.37 -2.27 -8.35
N SER A 217 -2.44 -2.58 -9.64
CA SER A 217 -1.29 -3.04 -10.43
C SER A 217 -1.39 -2.64 -11.90
N ARG A 218 -0.33 -2.88 -12.67
CA ARG A 218 -0.27 -2.66 -14.11
C ARG A 218 0.23 -3.91 -14.84
N VAL A 219 -0.26 -4.15 -16.05
CA VAL A 219 0.32 -5.10 -17.01
C VAL A 219 0.52 -4.38 -18.33
N SER A 220 1.78 -4.21 -18.77
CA SER A 220 2.11 -3.32 -19.89
C SER A 220 1.49 -1.92 -19.72
N THR A 221 0.56 -1.45 -20.54
CA THR A 221 -0.12 -0.17 -20.35
C THR A 221 -1.50 -0.29 -19.72
N ILE A 222 -1.92 -1.50 -19.34
CA ILE A 222 -3.22 -1.77 -18.73
C ILE A 222 -3.10 -1.61 -17.22
N VAL A 223 -3.93 -0.73 -16.63
CA VAL A 223 -3.97 -0.48 -15.19
C VAL A 223 -5.19 -1.16 -14.57
N HIS A 224 -4.94 -1.97 -13.55
CA HIS A 224 -5.95 -2.60 -12.70
C HIS A 224 -5.96 -1.86 -11.36
N VAL A 225 -6.79 -0.83 -11.25
CA VAL A 225 -6.95 -0.07 -10.01
C VAL A 225 -7.70 -0.86 -8.94
N ALA A 226 -7.37 -0.62 -7.68
CA ALA A 226 -8.13 -1.07 -6.53
C ALA A 226 -9.42 -0.23 -6.39
N ARG A 227 -10.46 -0.56 -7.16
CA ARG A 227 -11.76 0.15 -7.11
C ARG A 227 -12.80 -0.51 -6.21
N ASN A 228 -12.67 -1.82 -5.95
CA ASN A 228 -13.65 -2.63 -5.23
C ASN A 228 -12.95 -3.64 -4.30
N GLU A 229 -13.75 -4.32 -3.47
CA GLU A 229 -13.39 -5.34 -2.46
C GLU A 229 -12.53 -6.53 -2.95
N ASP A 230 -12.17 -6.56 -4.23
CA ASP A 230 -11.45 -7.65 -4.90
C ASP A 230 -9.98 -7.32 -5.22
N PHE A 231 -9.56 -6.04 -5.13
CA PHE A 231 -8.22 -5.61 -5.49
C PHE A 231 -7.63 -4.72 -4.40
N GLY A 232 -6.44 -5.06 -3.88
CA GLY A 232 -5.74 -4.24 -2.90
C GLY A 232 -4.38 -3.73 -3.40
N GLY A 233 -3.43 -3.54 -2.48
CA GLY A 233 -2.11 -3.03 -2.80
C GLY A 233 -1.06 -4.14 -2.96
N SER A 234 -0.10 -3.90 -3.85
CA SER A 234 1.08 -4.75 -4.04
C SER A 234 2.33 -3.88 -4.05
N TYR A 235 3.35 -4.32 -3.33
CA TYR A 235 4.61 -3.60 -3.10
C TYR A 235 5.77 -4.52 -3.40
N TRP A 236 6.67 -4.10 -4.29
CA TRP A 236 7.82 -4.93 -4.66
C TRP A 236 8.74 -5.21 -3.46
N SER A 237 9.30 -6.42 -3.45
CA SER A 237 10.47 -6.77 -2.65
C SER A 237 11.74 -6.70 -3.50
N SER A 238 12.90 -6.53 -2.87
CA SER A 238 14.21 -6.70 -3.53
C SER A 238 14.58 -8.17 -3.79
N THR A 239 13.80 -9.13 -3.30
CA THR A 239 14.09 -10.56 -3.41
C THR A 239 13.50 -11.17 -4.69
N ALA A 240 14.36 -11.76 -5.51
CA ALA A 240 13.95 -12.60 -6.64
C ALA A 240 13.22 -13.87 -6.15
N TYR A 241 12.31 -14.41 -6.96
CA TYR A 241 11.67 -15.69 -6.65
C TYR A 241 12.64 -16.83 -6.98
N ASP A 242 12.93 -17.68 -5.99
CA ASP A 242 13.98 -18.73 -6.07
C ASP A 242 13.44 -20.12 -6.44
N SER A 243 12.21 -20.20 -6.98
CA SER A 243 11.83 -21.41 -7.71
C SER A 243 12.45 -21.35 -9.12
N ASN A 244 12.39 -22.44 -9.89
CA ASN A 244 12.79 -22.45 -11.31
C ASN A 244 11.99 -21.46 -12.21
N ASP A 245 11.19 -20.56 -11.62
CA ASP A 245 10.40 -19.53 -12.26
C ASP A 245 11.17 -18.20 -12.26
N GLU A 246 12.19 -18.11 -13.12
CA GLU A 246 13.00 -16.91 -13.35
C GLU A 246 12.18 -15.67 -13.79
N TRP A 247 10.89 -15.84 -14.06
CA TRP A 247 9.93 -14.83 -14.48
C TRP A 247 9.22 -14.12 -13.31
N CYS A 248 9.47 -14.52 -12.06
CA CYS A 248 8.83 -13.99 -10.86
C CYS A 248 9.79 -13.28 -9.91
N ALA A 249 9.23 -12.38 -9.11
CA ALA A 249 9.86 -11.79 -7.93
C ALA A 249 8.85 -11.71 -6.78
N TYR A 250 9.35 -11.62 -5.55
CA TYR A 250 8.47 -11.47 -4.40
C TYR A 250 7.88 -10.06 -4.31
N ALA A 251 6.66 -10.00 -3.81
CA ALA A 251 5.98 -8.77 -3.45
C ALA A 251 5.20 -8.97 -2.15
N PHE A 252 5.09 -7.90 -1.38
CA PHE A 252 4.12 -7.81 -0.30
C PHE A 252 2.77 -7.43 -0.90
N SER A 253 1.70 -8.14 -0.56
CA SER A 253 0.36 -7.81 -1.07
C SER A 253 -0.70 -7.92 0.01
N PHE A 254 -1.74 -7.09 -0.10
CA PHE A 254 -2.94 -7.16 0.71
C PHE A 254 -4.19 -6.90 -0.15
N SER A 255 -5.34 -7.44 0.25
CA SER A 255 -6.65 -7.03 -0.26
C SER A 255 -7.24 -5.91 0.60
N VAL A 256 -8.26 -5.23 0.11
CA VAL A 256 -9.08 -4.29 0.87
C VAL A 256 -10.55 -4.68 0.69
N GLY A 257 -11.43 -4.41 1.65
CA GLY A 257 -12.86 -4.77 1.56
C GLY A 257 -13.34 -5.78 2.61
N SER A 258 -14.48 -6.44 2.33
CA SER A 258 -15.23 -7.23 3.32
C SER A 258 -14.47 -8.43 3.91
N ASP A 259 -13.55 -9.02 3.12
CA ASP A 259 -12.65 -10.06 3.55
C ASP A 259 -11.17 -9.61 3.34
N TYR A 260 -10.59 -8.96 4.35
CA TYR A 260 -9.20 -8.51 4.33
C TYR A 260 -8.22 -9.69 4.47
N TYR A 261 -7.43 -9.93 3.44
CA TYR A 261 -6.33 -10.88 3.40
C TYR A 261 -5.02 -10.12 3.21
N TYR A 262 -3.98 -10.54 3.93
CA TYR A 262 -2.63 -10.10 3.62
C TYR A 262 -1.77 -11.32 3.33
N TYR A 263 -0.94 -11.18 2.30
CA TYR A 263 0.00 -12.18 1.84
C TYR A 263 1.37 -11.57 2.03
N PRO A 264 2.03 -11.82 3.19
CA PRO A 264 3.38 -11.34 3.41
C PRO A 264 4.37 -11.93 2.40
N PHE A 265 3.96 -13.01 1.73
CA PHE A 265 4.72 -13.78 0.76
C PHE A 265 3.84 -14.04 -0.47
N LEU A 266 3.79 -13.09 -1.41
CA LEU A 266 3.24 -13.30 -2.74
C LEU A 266 4.39 -13.24 -3.75
N PHE A 267 4.27 -13.98 -4.85
CA PHE A 267 5.11 -13.76 -6.01
C PHE A 267 4.28 -13.15 -7.13
N SER A 268 4.91 -12.29 -7.92
CA SER A 268 4.31 -11.68 -9.09
C SER A 268 5.30 -11.72 -10.25
N GLN A 269 4.76 -11.70 -11.47
CA GLN A 269 5.56 -11.68 -12.67
C GLN A 269 6.30 -10.35 -12.75
N ARG A 270 7.59 -10.40 -13.07
CA ARG A 270 8.48 -9.23 -13.01
C ARG A 270 8.03 -8.08 -13.92
N PHE A 271 7.27 -8.37 -14.97
CA PHE A 271 6.73 -7.36 -15.88
C PHE A 271 5.49 -6.61 -15.35
N GLN A 272 4.87 -7.08 -14.27
CA GLN A 272 3.74 -6.38 -13.65
C GLN A 272 4.24 -5.10 -12.98
N GLY A 273 3.44 -4.04 -13.04
CA GLY A 273 3.73 -2.80 -12.34
C GLY A 273 3.13 -2.84 -10.94
N HIS A 274 3.97 -2.70 -9.92
CA HIS A 274 3.57 -2.57 -8.51
C HIS A 274 4.22 -1.34 -7.89
N SER A 275 3.65 -0.90 -6.76
CA SER A 275 4.16 0.23 -5.99
C SER A 275 5.52 -0.09 -5.35
N VAL A 276 6.30 0.96 -5.09
CA VAL A 276 7.58 0.85 -4.37
C VAL A 276 7.55 1.80 -3.19
N ARG A 277 7.68 1.26 -1.98
CA ARG A 277 7.88 2.03 -0.75
C ARG A 277 9.28 1.77 -0.24
N LEU A 278 10.13 2.80 -0.30
CA LEU A 278 11.53 2.67 0.09
C LEU A 278 11.71 2.82 1.60
N VAL A 279 12.76 2.19 2.11
CA VAL A 279 13.22 2.29 3.49
C VAL A 279 14.70 2.64 3.54
N ARG A 280 15.17 3.15 4.68
CA ARG A 280 16.60 3.31 4.97
C ARG A 280 16.94 2.69 6.31
N SER A 281 18.12 2.10 6.44
CA SER A 281 18.58 1.53 7.71
C SER A 281 18.88 2.63 8.74
N LEU A 282 18.68 2.31 10.02
CA LEU A 282 19.09 3.11 11.17
C LEU A 282 20.51 2.76 11.64
#